data_AF-A0A3B9K1W9-F1
#
_entry.id   AF-A0A3B9K1W9-F1
#
_cell.length_a   1.000
_cell.length_b   1.000
_cell.length_c   1.000
_cell.angle_alpha   90.00
_cell.angle_beta   90.00
_cell.angle_gamma   90.00
#
_symmetry.space_group_name_H-M   'P 1'
#
loop_
_entity.id
_entity.type
_entity.pdbx_description
1 polymer ?
#
loop_
_entity_poly.entity_id
_entity_poly.type
_entity_poly.pdbx_seq_one_letter_code
_entity_poly.pdbx_strand_id
1 'polypeptide(L)'
;MDVEKFFDQEIDEHLDVAVLTRSSSNLRKQFVQLVKLSKDSVKRGNKIVFFGNGGSAADAQHLATELACRYSQDRKPIAGLALTTDTSLLTAIGNDYGFKHNFERQVLALCRKGDVAIGITTSGKSENVILAL
;
A
#
# COMPACT_ATOMS: atom_id res chain seq x y z
N MET A 1 -32.30 -8.07 10.80
CA MET A 1 -30.95 -8.66 10.59
C MET A 1 -30.67 -9.53 11.79
N ASP A 2 -30.42 -10.81 11.58
CA ASP A 2 -29.95 -11.70 12.64
C ASP A 2 -28.44 -11.45 12.79
N VAL A 3 -28.04 -10.89 13.94
CA VAL A 3 -26.67 -10.41 14.16
C VAL A 3 -25.69 -11.57 14.35
N GLU A 4 -26.14 -12.67 14.98
CA GLU A 4 -25.32 -13.87 15.17
C GLU A 4 -25.05 -14.52 13.81
N LYS A 5 -26.12 -14.69 13.01
CA LYS A 5 -25.97 -15.21 11.65
C LYS A 5 -25.08 -14.32 10.77
N PHE A 6 -25.20 -13.00 10.90
CA PHE A 6 -24.34 -12.06 10.17
C PHE A 6 -22.86 -12.23 10.55
N PHE A 7 -22.56 -12.36 11.86
CA PHE A 7 -21.19 -12.60 12.32
C PHE A 7 -20.61 -13.88 11.72
N ASP A 8 -21.33 -14.99 11.80
CA ASP A 8 -20.88 -16.27 11.24
C ASP A 8 -20.60 -16.16 9.74
N GLN A 9 -21.48 -15.47 8.99
CA GLN A 9 -21.32 -15.26 7.55
C GLN A 9 -20.06 -14.46 7.18
N GLU A 10 -19.76 -13.38 7.91
CA GLU A 10 -18.56 -12.56 7.64
C GLU A 10 -17.26 -13.34 7.95
N ILE A 11 -17.28 -14.17 9.00
CA ILE A 11 -16.13 -15.04 9.35
C ILE A 11 -15.94 -16.13 8.29
N ASP A 12 -17.01 -16.78 7.86
CA ASP A 12 -16.96 -17.82 6.83
C ASP A 12 -16.42 -17.25 5.51
N GLU A 13 -16.93 -16.09 5.07
CA GLU A 13 -16.42 -15.41 3.86
C GLU A 13 -14.93 -15.05 3.99
N HIS A 14 -14.50 -14.55 5.15
CA HIS A 14 -13.09 -14.25 5.40
C HIS A 14 -12.20 -15.49 5.26
N LEU A 15 -12.62 -16.62 5.82
CA LEU A 15 -11.89 -17.88 5.75
C LEU A 15 -11.81 -18.39 4.31
N ASP A 16 -12.90 -18.30 3.55
CA ASP A 16 -12.93 -18.67 2.13
C ASP A 16 -11.94 -17.85 1.31
N VAL A 17 -11.93 -16.52 1.50
CA VAL A 17 -10.97 -15.64 0.82
C VAL A 17 -9.52 -15.96 1.22
N ALA A 18 -9.27 -16.29 2.48
CA ALA A 18 -7.94 -16.71 2.94
C ALA A 18 -7.47 -18.01 2.26
N VAL A 19 -8.37 -18.99 2.10
CA VAL A 19 -8.09 -20.24 1.38
C VAL A 19 -7.80 -20.00 -0.10
N LEU A 20 -8.59 -19.16 -0.77
CA LEU A 20 -8.38 -18.78 -2.18
C LEU A 20 -7.05 -18.02 -2.36
N THR A 21 -6.74 -17.09 -1.46
CA THR A 21 -5.49 -16.33 -1.46
C THR A 21 -4.28 -17.25 -1.32
N ARG A 22 -4.33 -18.21 -0.39
CA ARG A 22 -3.25 -19.19 -0.14
C ARG A 22 -3.04 -20.14 -1.32
N SER A 23 -4.11 -20.58 -1.98
CA SER A 23 -4.05 -21.53 -3.08
C SER A 23 -3.73 -20.87 -4.43
N SER A 24 -3.84 -19.54 -4.53
CA SER A 24 -3.51 -18.79 -5.76
C SER A 24 -2.00 -18.80 -6.07
N SER A 25 -1.61 -19.64 -7.02
CA SER A 25 -0.22 -19.73 -7.48
C SER A 25 0.28 -18.44 -8.14
N ASN A 26 -0.60 -17.70 -8.83
CA ASN A 26 -0.25 -16.43 -9.46
C ASN A 26 0.04 -15.35 -8.41
N LEU A 27 -0.84 -15.22 -7.41
CA LEU A 27 -0.64 -14.26 -6.33
C LEU A 27 0.64 -14.55 -5.55
N ARG A 28 0.92 -15.84 -5.27
CA ARG A 28 2.17 -16.25 -4.64
C ARG A 28 3.41 -15.83 -5.44
N LYS A 29 3.39 -16.00 -6.77
CA LYS A 29 4.51 -15.58 -7.64
C LYS A 29 4.71 -14.07 -7.61
N GLN A 30 3.62 -13.31 -7.76
CA GLN A 30 3.66 -11.84 -7.74
C GLN A 30 4.13 -11.31 -6.38
N PHE A 31 3.65 -11.87 -5.27
CA PHE A 31 4.10 -11.51 -3.93
C PHE A 31 5.61 -11.76 -3.75
N VAL A 32 6.11 -12.93 -4.13
CA VAL A 32 7.55 -13.24 -4.03
C VAL A 32 8.38 -12.28 -4.87
N GLN A 33 7.92 -11.91 -6.06
CA GLN A 33 8.59 -10.93 -6.91
C GLN A 33 8.63 -9.54 -6.26
N LEU A 34 7.48 -9.06 -5.75
CA LEU A 34 7.39 -7.79 -5.03
C LEU A 34 8.38 -7.74 -3.85
N VAL A 35 8.38 -8.77 -3.00
CA VAL A 35 9.26 -8.83 -1.84
C VAL A 35 10.73 -8.83 -2.23
N LYS A 36 11.11 -9.55 -3.30
CA LYS A 36 12.49 -9.54 -3.81
C LYS A 36 12.91 -8.14 -4.29
N LEU A 37 12.07 -7.49 -5.10
CA LEU A 37 12.33 -6.14 -5.60
C LEU A 37 12.48 -5.13 -4.46
N SER A 38 11.56 -5.17 -3.48
CA SER A 38 11.59 -4.33 -2.29
C SER A 38 12.85 -4.57 -1.46
N LYS A 39 13.22 -5.83 -1.20
CA LYS A 39 14.44 -6.19 -0.46
C LYS A 39 15.70 -5.66 -1.15
N ASP A 40 15.79 -5.81 -2.47
CA ASP A 40 16.96 -5.37 -3.22
C ASP A 40 17.04 -3.84 -3.32
N SER A 41 15.90 -3.17 -3.43
CA SER A 41 15.79 -1.70 -3.37
C SER A 41 16.32 -1.17 -2.03
N VAL A 42 15.82 -1.71 -0.92
CA VAL A 42 16.22 -1.34 0.45
C VAL A 42 17.72 -1.60 0.69
N LYS A 43 18.25 -2.73 0.23
CA LYS A 43 19.70 -3.03 0.34
C LYS A 43 20.59 -2.01 -0.34
N ARG A 44 20.08 -1.33 -1.39
CA ARG A 44 20.78 -0.26 -2.11
C ARG A 44 20.55 1.12 -1.49
N GLY A 45 19.89 1.21 -0.33
CA GLY A 45 19.60 2.47 0.37
C GLY A 45 18.41 3.24 -0.18
N ASN A 46 17.57 2.61 -1.00
CA ASN A 46 16.35 3.22 -1.53
C ASN A 46 15.16 2.99 -0.58
N LYS A 47 14.04 3.67 -0.83
CA LYS A 47 12.82 3.59 -0.02
C LYS A 47 11.69 2.84 -0.72
N ILE A 48 10.73 2.41 0.10
CA ILE A 48 9.44 1.88 -0.34
C ILE A 48 8.37 2.92 -0.04
N VAL A 49 7.57 3.26 -1.04
CA VAL A 49 6.53 4.29 -0.95
C VAL A 49 5.16 3.67 -1.17
N PHE A 50 4.22 3.94 -0.28
CA PHE A 50 2.87 3.38 -0.28
C PHE A 50 1.82 4.46 -0.48
N PHE A 51 0.76 4.14 -1.22
CA PHE A 51 -0.38 5.04 -1.42
C PHE A 51 -1.65 4.27 -1.80
N GLY A 52 -2.79 4.85 -1.48
CA GLY A 52 -4.11 4.24 -1.69
C GLY A 52 -5.21 5.16 -1.14
N ASN A 53 -6.48 4.80 -1.34
CA ASN A 53 -7.63 5.59 -0.88
C ASN A 53 -8.40 4.87 0.23
N GLY A 54 -8.99 5.61 1.17
CA GLY A 54 -9.86 5.05 2.21
C GLY A 54 -9.14 4.04 3.10
N GLY A 55 -9.69 2.83 3.26
CA GLY A 55 -9.04 1.74 4.00
C GLY A 55 -7.63 1.42 3.48
N SER A 56 -7.43 1.46 2.15
CA SER A 56 -6.11 1.28 1.54
C SER A 56 -5.12 2.41 1.88
N ALA A 57 -5.61 3.60 2.23
CA ALA A 57 -4.77 4.68 2.75
C ALA A 57 -4.30 4.39 4.19
N ALA A 58 -5.15 3.75 4.99
CA ALA A 58 -4.80 3.28 6.33
C ALA A 58 -3.74 2.16 6.26
N ASP A 59 -3.90 1.20 5.33
CA ASP A 59 -2.90 0.16 5.09
C ASP A 59 -1.55 0.76 4.65
N ALA A 60 -1.58 1.77 3.77
CA ALA A 60 -0.36 2.44 3.30
C ALA A 60 0.46 3.04 4.46
N GLN A 61 -0.18 3.78 5.38
CA GLN A 61 0.51 4.34 6.55
C GLN A 61 0.90 3.29 7.59
N HIS A 62 0.11 2.22 7.74
CA HIS A 62 0.44 1.12 8.63
C HIS A 62 1.72 0.41 8.15
N LEU A 63 1.79 0.01 6.87
CA LEU A 63 2.97 -0.62 6.30
C LEU A 63 4.22 0.26 6.35
N ALA A 64 4.08 1.56 6.06
CA ALA A 64 5.19 2.50 6.18
C ALA A 64 5.71 2.59 7.63
N THR A 65 4.80 2.65 8.62
CA THR A 65 5.11 2.64 10.06
C THR A 65 5.85 1.38 10.46
N GLU A 66 5.37 0.20 10.06
CA GLU A 66 5.99 -1.07 10.42
C GLU A 66 7.42 -1.20 9.86
N LEU A 67 7.67 -0.68 8.65
CA LEU A 67 9.00 -0.63 8.06
C LEU A 67 9.94 0.34 8.79
N ALA A 68 9.48 1.55 9.09
CA ALA A 68 10.29 2.57 9.75
C ALA A 68 10.57 2.25 11.23
N CYS A 69 9.60 1.67 11.94
CA CYS A 69 9.67 1.41 13.37
C CYS A 69 10.34 0.06 13.67
N ARG A 70 9.55 -1.03 13.72
CA ARG A 70 10.03 -2.34 14.18
C ARG A 70 9.39 -3.52 13.46
N TYR A 71 8.08 -3.51 13.25
CA TYR A 71 7.32 -4.73 12.93
C TYR A 71 7.45 -5.78 14.04
N SER A 72 8.06 -6.94 13.75
CA SER A 72 8.14 -8.06 14.70
C SER A 72 9.48 -8.23 15.39
N GLN A 73 10.58 -7.80 14.76
CA GLN A 73 11.95 -7.99 15.23
C GLN A 73 12.60 -6.63 15.47
N ASP A 74 13.45 -6.51 16.48
CA ASP A 74 14.27 -5.31 16.63
C ASP A 74 15.39 -5.32 15.58
N ARG A 75 15.34 -4.38 14.65
CA ARG A 75 16.20 -4.33 13.45
C ARG A 75 16.44 -2.89 13.03
N LYS A 76 17.40 -2.69 12.14
CA LYS A 76 17.61 -1.37 11.52
C LYS A 76 16.33 -0.87 10.84
N PRO A 77 16.00 0.43 10.93
CA PRO A 77 14.84 1.01 10.28
C PRO A 77 14.94 0.85 8.76
N ILE A 78 13.80 0.61 8.11
CA ILE A 78 13.67 0.56 6.65
C ILE A 78 12.94 1.82 6.23
N ALA A 79 13.45 2.53 5.23
CA ALA A 79 12.84 3.75 4.72
C ALA A 79 11.49 3.42 4.05
N GLY A 80 10.40 3.53 4.81
CA GLY A 80 9.02 3.46 4.36
C GLY A 80 8.37 4.84 4.39
N LEU A 81 7.62 5.20 3.34
CA LEU A 81 6.90 6.46 3.25
C LEU A 81 5.47 6.21 2.79
N ALA A 82 4.49 6.81 3.46
CA ALA A 82 3.10 6.83 2.99
C ALA A 82 2.76 8.21 2.41
N LEU A 83 2.21 8.25 1.20
CA LEU A 83 1.81 9.51 0.53
C LEU A 83 0.40 9.97 0.93
N THR A 84 -0.16 9.37 1.98
CA THR A 84 -1.54 9.52 2.42
C THR A 84 -1.68 10.34 3.71
N THR A 85 -0.57 10.80 4.28
CA THR A 85 -0.53 11.38 5.63
C THR A 85 -0.36 12.90 5.65
N ASP A 86 0.34 13.48 4.68
CA ASP A 86 0.49 14.93 4.57
C ASP A 86 -0.78 15.55 3.98
N THR A 87 -1.67 16.00 4.87
CA THR A 87 -2.94 16.60 4.48
C THR A 87 -2.76 17.90 3.71
N SER A 88 -1.66 18.63 3.90
CA SER A 88 -1.39 19.85 3.14
C SER A 88 -1.06 19.50 1.69
N LEU A 89 -0.22 18.50 1.44
CA LEU A 89 0.03 18.00 0.08
C LEU A 89 -1.25 17.47 -0.57
N LEU A 90 -2.01 16.62 0.14
CA LEU A 90 -3.24 16.02 -0.42
C LEU A 90 -4.30 17.05 -0.78
N THR A 91 -4.51 18.07 0.08
CA THR A 91 -5.53 19.09 -0.15
C THR A 91 -5.08 20.11 -1.18
N ALA A 92 -3.81 20.53 -1.17
CA ALA A 92 -3.28 21.45 -2.17
C ALA A 92 -3.25 20.82 -3.57
N ILE A 93 -2.78 19.58 -3.71
CA ILE A 93 -2.79 18.90 -5.02
C ILE A 93 -4.23 18.66 -5.48
N GLY A 94 -5.10 18.21 -4.57
CA GLY A 94 -6.52 18.01 -4.86
C GLY A 94 -7.22 19.29 -5.33
N ASN A 95 -6.90 20.44 -4.74
CA ASN A 95 -7.45 21.75 -5.10
C ASN A 95 -6.88 22.28 -6.43
N ASP A 96 -5.55 22.25 -6.59
CA ASP A 96 -4.87 22.96 -7.67
C ASP A 96 -4.78 22.14 -8.97
N TYR A 97 -4.69 20.82 -8.86
CA TYR A 97 -4.51 19.90 -9.99
C TYR A 97 -5.66 18.90 -10.13
N GLY A 98 -6.43 18.67 -9.05
CA GLY A 98 -7.49 17.67 -8.99
C GLY A 98 -7.06 16.38 -8.32
N PHE A 99 -8.00 15.71 -7.64
CA PHE A 99 -7.73 14.53 -6.80
C PHE A 99 -7.01 13.37 -7.52
N LYS A 100 -7.21 13.22 -8.84
CA LYS A 100 -6.53 12.22 -9.66
C LYS A 100 -5.00 12.38 -9.67
N HIS A 101 -4.47 13.58 -9.37
CA HIS A 101 -3.04 13.85 -9.36
C HIS A 101 -2.38 13.71 -7.98
N ASN A 102 -3.14 13.34 -6.94
CA ASN A 102 -2.66 13.35 -5.55
C ASN A 102 -1.39 12.54 -5.30
N PHE A 103 -1.26 11.36 -5.92
CA PHE A 103 -0.11 10.50 -5.69
C PHE A 103 0.99 10.70 -6.74
N GLU A 104 0.67 10.90 -8.03
CA GLU A 104 1.69 11.09 -9.07
C GLU A 104 2.57 12.33 -8.79
N ARG A 105 1.98 13.42 -8.30
CA ARG A 105 2.72 14.64 -7.99
C ARG A 105 3.72 14.41 -6.85
N GLN A 106 3.32 13.64 -5.85
CA GLN A 106 4.18 13.26 -4.73
C GLN A 106 5.25 12.25 -5.17
N VAL A 107 4.92 11.28 -6.02
CA VAL A 107 5.90 10.35 -6.60
C VAL A 107 6.96 11.10 -7.39
N LEU A 108 6.57 12.04 -8.26
CA LEU A 108 7.51 12.87 -9.03
C LEU A 108 8.42 13.73 -8.14
N ALA A 109 7.91 14.23 -7.01
CA ALA A 109 8.66 15.08 -6.11
C ALA A 109 9.58 14.30 -5.14
N LEU A 110 9.12 13.16 -4.63
CA LEU A 110 9.74 12.48 -3.50
C LEU A 110 10.48 11.20 -3.90
N CYS A 111 10.07 10.51 -4.97
CA CYS A 111 10.70 9.27 -5.41
C CYS A 111 11.94 9.54 -6.27
N ARG A 112 12.87 8.58 -6.23
CA ARG A 112 14.09 8.56 -7.03
C ARG A 112 14.22 7.21 -7.73
N LYS A 113 15.03 7.17 -8.78
CA LYS A 113 15.35 5.93 -9.47
C LYS A 113 15.89 4.90 -8.48
N GLY A 114 15.22 3.75 -8.39
CA GLY A 114 15.57 2.65 -7.48
C GLY A 114 14.62 2.47 -6.31
N ASP A 115 13.79 3.47 -6.00
CA ASP A 115 12.67 3.32 -5.06
C ASP A 115 11.60 2.38 -5.61
N VAL A 116 10.77 1.84 -4.70
CA VAL A 116 9.62 1.00 -5.05
C VAL A 116 8.33 1.72 -4.68
N ALA A 117 7.48 1.98 -5.67
CA ALA A 117 6.14 2.53 -5.49
C ALA A 117 5.11 1.39 -5.41
N ILE A 118 4.27 1.40 -4.37
CA ILE A 118 3.23 0.40 -4.13
C ILE A 118 1.88 1.10 -3.98
N GLY A 119 1.07 1.01 -5.04
CA GLY A 119 -0.31 1.46 -5.04
C GLY A 119 -1.25 0.37 -4.51
N ILE A 120 -2.14 0.74 -3.58
CA ILE A 120 -3.11 -0.15 -2.94
C ILE A 120 -4.52 0.29 -3.35
N THR A 121 -5.25 -0.61 -4.01
CA THR A 121 -6.65 -0.39 -4.41
C THR A 121 -7.40 -1.71 -4.44
N THR A 122 -8.62 -1.73 -3.91
CA THR A 122 -9.50 -2.90 -3.94
C THR A 122 -10.17 -3.09 -5.31
N SER A 123 -10.40 -1.99 -6.04
CA SER A 123 -11.10 -2.02 -7.33
C SER A 123 -10.17 -2.21 -8.53
N GLY A 124 -8.88 -1.92 -8.38
CA GLY A 124 -7.94 -1.84 -9.50
C GLY A 124 -8.19 -0.68 -10.45
N LYS A 125 -9.11 0.25 -10.11
CA LYS A 125 -9.60 1.32 -11.01
C LYS A 125 -9.40 2.73 -10.47
N SER A 126 -8.75 2.87 -9.30
CA SER A 126 -8.50 4.18 -8.69
C SER A 126 -7.56 5.01 -9.57
N GLU A 127 -8.07 6.02 -10.27
CA GLU A 127 -7.28 6.83 -11.22
C GLU A 127 -6.03 7.44 -10.60
N ASN A 128 -6.14 7.99 -9.38
CA ASN A 128 -5.00 8.57 -8.68
C ASN A 128 -3.90 7.56 -8.30
N VAL A 129 -4.27 6.30 -8.10
CA VAL A 129 -3.30 5.22 -7.85
C VAL A 129 -2.66 4.78 -9.16
N ILE A 130 -3.45 4.64 -10.23
CA ILE A 130 -2.96 4.21 -11.55
C ILE A 130 -1.99 5.23 -12.14
N LEU A 131 -2.30 6.53 -12.07
CA LEU A 131 -1.44 7.59 -12.61
C LEU A 131 -0.08 7.69 -11.92
N ALA A 132 0.03 7.20 -10.68
CA ALA A 132 1.25 7.27 -9.88
C ALA A 132 2.21 6.08 -10.06
N LEU A 133 1.83 5.08 -10.87
CA LEU A 133 2.62 3.87 -11.16
C LEU A 133 3.28 3.96 -12.55
#